data_AF-A0A931ZNF9-F1
#
_entry.id   AF-A0A931ZNF9-F1
#
_cell.length_a   1.000
_cell.length_b   1.000
_cell.length_c   1.000
_cell.angle_alpha   90.00
_cell.angle_beta   90.00
_cell.angle_gamma   90.00
#
_symmetry.space_group_name_H-M   'P 1'
#
loop_
_entity.id
_entity.type
_entity.pdbx_description
1 polymer ?
#
loop_
_entity_poly.entity_id
_entity_poly.type
_entity_poly.pdbx_seq_one_letter_code
_entity_poly.pdbx_strand_id
1 'polypeptide(L)'
;MVSGAVEGVKEVGGDVGGATREAAHGAVKGVQEVGGDVGEAAVSAVDGAIKAAHNIGGDSGELAKDAVLGTLKAADEIGGEAGGIVRKALLNAVALPHDIIDALLTGKTE
;
A
#
# COMPACT_ATOMS: atom_id res chain seq x y z
N MET A 1 -3.59 0.57 10.63
CA MET A 1 -3.46 -0.91 10.58
C MET A 1 -2.12 -1.32 10.01
N VAL A 2 -1.74 -0.82 8.82
CA VAL A 2 -0.43 -1.12 8.20
C VAL A 2 0.74 -0.75 9.10
N SER A 3 0.75 0.46 9.70
CA SER A 3 1.88 0.89 10.51
C SER A 3 2.22 -0.07 11.65
N GLY A 4 1.21 -0.47 12.44
CA GLY A 4 1.42 -1.34 13.60
C GLY A 4 1.88 -2.76 13.25
N ALA A 5 1.43 -3.30 12.11
CA ALA A 5 1.92 -4.59 11.62
C ALA A 5 3.41 -4.50 11.25
N VAL A 6 3.80 -3.43 10.58
CA VAL A 6 5.17 -3.18 10.12
C VAL A 6 6.12 -2.90 11.30
N GLU A 7 5.68 -2.08 12.25
CA GLU A 7 6.40 -1.77 13.48
C GLU A 7 6.65 -3.05 14.31
N GLY A 8 5.63 -3.92 14.44
CA GLY A 8 5.75 -5.19 15.14
C GLY A 8 6.71 -6.17 14.45
N VAL A 9 6.68 -6.26 13.11
CA VAL A 9 7.62 -7.11 12.36
C VAL A 9 9.05 -6.64 12.51
N LYS A 10 9.30 -5.33 12.56
CA LYS A 10 10.64 -4.81 12.85
C LYS A 10 11.14 -5.20 14.24
N GLU A 11 10.28 -5.13 15.26
CA GLU A 11 10.69 -5.45 16.64
C GLU A 11 11.23 -6.88 16.77
N VAL A 12 10.67 -7.81 15.98
CA VAL A 12 11.12 -9.21 15.92
C VAL A 12 12.19 -9.47 14.84
N GLY A 13 12.67 -8.43 14.15
CA GLY A 13 13.71 -8.51 13.12
C GLY A 13 13.26 -9.20 11.82
N GLY A 14 11.97 -9.16 11.49
CA GLY A 14 11.41 -9.79 10.30
C GLY A 14 11.45 -8.93 9.03
N ASP A 15 10.86 -9.45 7.96
CA ASP A 15 10.79 -8.78 6.66
C ASP A 15 9.71 -7.69 6.63
N VAL A 16 10.15 -6.45 6.84
CA VAL A 16 9.30 -5.26 6.94
C VAL A 16 8.58 -4.96 5.61
N GLY A 17 9.23 -5.17 4.47
CA GLY A 17 8.66 -4.93 3.14
C GLY A 17 7.53 -5.91 2.79
N GLY A 18 7.76 -7.20 3.00
CA GLY A 18 6.73 -8.23 2.87
C GLY A 18 5.55 -8.01 3.81
N ALA A 19 5.81 -7.69 5.08
CA ALA A 19 4.76 -7.36 6.04
C ALA A 19 3.91 -6.17 5.59
N THR A 20 4.54 -5.16 4.99
CA THR A 20 3.85 -3.99 4.44
C THR A 20 2.95 -4.36 3.28
N ARG A 21 3.45 -5.17 2.33
CA ARG A 21 2.65 -5.68 1.20
C ARG A 21 1.44 -6.45 1.69
N GLU A 22 1.63 -7.40 2.61
CA GLU A 22 0.55 -8.25 3.13
C GLU A 22 -0.47 -7.44 3.94
N ALA A 23 -0.01 -6.51 4.78
CA ALA A 23 -0.91 -5.65 5.55
C ALA A 23 -1.73 -4.72 4.64
N ALA A 24 -1.11 -4.16 3.60
CA ALA A 24 -1.79 -3.31 2.62
C ALA A 24 -2.80 -4.11 1.79
N HIS A 25 -2.41 -5.31 1.34
CA HIS A 25 -3.29 -6.25 0.65
C HIS A 25 -4.53 -6.61 1.48
N GLY A 26 -4.31 -7.05 2.72
CA GLY A 26 -5.37 -7.41 3.65
C GLY A 26 -6.29 -6.23 3.99
N ALA A 27 -5.75 -5.01 4.08
CA ALA A 27 -6.56 -3.81 4.32
C ALA A 27 -7.56 -3.56 3.17
N VAL A 28 -7.12 -3.66 1.91
CA VAL A 28 -7.99 -3.48 0.74
C VAL A 28 -9.03 -4.59 0.63
N LYS A 29 -8.62 -5.86 0.81
CA LYS A 29 -9.55 -7.00 0.80
C LYS A 29 -10.60 -6.86 1.90
N GLY A 30 -10.18 -6.56 3.13
CA GLY A 30 -11.10 -6.40 4.26
C GLY A 30 -12.09 -5.25 4.05
N VAL A 31 -11.65 -4.12 3.49
CA VAL A 31 -12.55 -3.01 3.13
C VAL A 31 -13.54 -3.42 2.05
N GLN A 32 -13.10 -4.16 1.03
CA GLN A 32 -13.98 -4.70 0.00
C GLN A 32 -15.03 -5.65 0.59
N GLU A 33 -14.67 -6.53 1.52
CA GLU A 33 -15.58 -7.51 2.13
C GLU A 33 -16.72 -6.83 2.91
N VAL A 34 -16.46 -5.66 3.49
CA VAL A 34 -17.48 -4.85 4.18
C VAL A 34 -18.16 -3.83 3.27
N GLY A 35 -17.87 -3.85 1.96
CA GLY A 35 -18.47 -2.97 0.96
C GLY A 35 -18.01 -1.50 1.04
N GLY A 36 -16.82 -1.25 1.58
CA GLY A 36 -16.24 0.09 1.70
C GLY A 36 -15.44 0.55 0.47
N ASP A 37 -14.87 1.76 0.56
CA ASP A 37 -14.08 2.35 -0.51
C ASP A 37 -12.66 1.78 -0.55
N VAL A 38 -12.40 0.92 -1.53
CA VAL A 38 -11.09 0.30 -1.75
C VAL A 38 -10.00 1.30 -2.16
N GLY A 39 -10.36 2.42 -2.77
CA GLY A 39 -9.43 3.50 -3.13
C GLY A 39 -8.97 4.30 -1.92
N GLU A 40 -9.85 4.56 -0.96
CA GLU A 40 -9.45 5.16 0.32
C GLU A 40 -8.62 4.18 1.17
N ALA A 41 -8.96 2.88 1.14
CA ALA A 41 -8.21 1.82 1.82
C ALA A 41 -6.76 1.72 1.30
N ALA A 42 -6.63 1.54 -0.02
CA ALA A 42 -5.70 2.26 -0.89
C ALA A 42 -4.68 3.19 -0.23
N VAL A 43 -5.07 4.46 -0.27
CA VAL A 43 -4.27 5.59 0.17
C VAL A 43 -3.90 5.48 1.65
N SER A 44 -4.84 5.03 2.49
CA SER A 44 -4.61 4.86 3.93
C SER A 44 -3.55 3.79 4.24
N ALA A 45 -3.49 2.72 3.44
CA ALA A 45 -2.48 1.67 3.59
C ALA A 45 -1.08 2.20 3.27
N VAL A 46 -0.95 2.95 2.17
CA VAL A 46 0.33 3.57 1.74
C VAL A 46 0.80 4.62 2.74
N ASP A 47 -0.10 5.49 3.20
CA ASP A 47 0.20 6.49 4.24
C ASP A 47 0.63 5.82 5.55
N GLY A 48 -0.04 4.73 5.93
CA GLY A 48 0.34 3.91 7.08
C GLY A 48 1.74 3.29 6.94
N ALA A 49 2.12 2.85 5.75
CA ALA A 49 3.46 2.33 5.47
C ALA A 49 4.55 3.40 5.56
N ILE A 50 4.30 4.58 4.99
CA ILE A 50 5.22 5.74 5.08
C ILE A 50 5.42 6.14 6.54
N LYS A 51 4.35 6.20 7.33
CA LYS A 51 4.42 6.50 8.76
C LYS A 51 5.21 5.44 9.53
N ALA A 52 4.97 4.16 9.26
CA ALA A 52 5.78 3.10 9.85
C ALA A 52 7.25 3.25 9.48
N ALA A 53 7.57 3.47 8.21
CA ALA A 53 8.93 3.72 7.74
C ALA A 53 9.61 4.83 8.55
N HIS A 54 8.93 5.96 8.73
CA HIS A 54 9.42 7.08 9.52
C HIS A 54 9.65 6.70 10.99
N ASN A 55 8.68 6.03 11.63
CA ASN A 55 8.79 5.60 13.03
C ASN A 55 9.91 4.61 13.25
N ILE A 56 10.14 3.74 12.26
CA ILE A 56 11.13 2.69 12.35
C ILE A 56 12.50 3.09 11.78
N GLY A 57 12.65 4.28 11.22
CA GLY A 57 13.87 4.71 10.53
C GLY A 57 14.17 3.89 9.26
N GLY A 58 13.14 3.33 8.63
CA GLY A 58 13.23 2.61 7.36
C GLY A 58 13.03 3.54 6.15
N ASP A 59 13.26 3.01 4.96
CA ASP A 59 13.06 3.78 3.72
C ASP A 59 11.56 3.95 3.42
N SER A 60 11.10 5.20 3.44
CA SER A 60 9.69 5.53 3.22
C SER A 60 9.25 5.29 1.78
N GLY A 61 10.15 5.43 0.81
CA GLY A 61 9.85 5.20 -0.60
C GLY A 61 9.67 3.71 -0.90
N GLU A 62 10.56 2.87 -0.37
CA GLU A 62 10.48 1.41 -0.48
C GLU A 62 9.19 0.88 0.16
N LEU A 63 8.88 1.32 1.39
CA LEU A 63 7.67 0.87 2.10
C LEU A 63 6.39 1.39 1.44
N ALA A 64 6.40 2.62 0.90
CA ALA A 64 5.29 3.11 0.09
C ALA A 64 5.10 2.24 -1.16
N LYS A 65 6.19 1.88 -1.86
CA LYS A 65 6.14 1.02 -3.06
C LYS A 65 5.55 -0.34 -2.72
N ASP A 66 5.97 -0.92 -1.60
CA ASP A 66 5.47 -2.19 -1.09
C ASP A 66 3.98 -2.15 -0.76
N ALA A 67 3.52 -1.09 -0.09
CA ALA A 67 2.10 -0.91 0.16
C ALA A 67 1.29 -0.75 -1.13
N VAL A 68 1.80 0.02 -2.10
CA VAL A 68 1.17 0.20 -3.42
C VAL A 68 1.05 -1.14 -4.15
N LEU A 69 2.10 -1.96 -4.17
CA LEU A 69 2.06 -3.28 -4.79
C LEU A 69 1.05 -4.21 -4.10
N GLY A 70 1.03 -4.21 -2.76
CA GLY A 70 0.07 -5.01 -1.98
C GLY A 70 -1.38 -4.62 -2.25
N THR A 71 -1.67 -3.32 -2.26
CA THR A 71 -3.02 -2.80 -2.53
C THR A 71 -3.47 -3.01 -3.96
N LEU A 72 -2.59 -2.80 -4.95
CA LEU A 72 -2.89 -3.09 -6.36
C LEU A 72 -3.17 -4.56 -6.58
N LYS A 73 -2.36 -5.45 -5.99
CA LYS A 73 -2.57 -6.89 -6.08
C LYS A 73 -3.92 -7.30 -5.51
N ALA A 74 -4.28 -6.77 -4.33
CA ALA A 74 -5.60 -7.00 -3.74
C ALA A 74 -6.71 -6.51 -4.67
N ALA A 75 -6.55 -5.34 -5.27
CA ALA A 75 -7.52 -4.77 -6.20
C ALA A 75 -7.67 -5.57 -7.50
N ASP A 76 -6.56 -6.05 -8.08
CA ASP A 76 -6.57 -6.94 -9.25
C ASP A 76 -7.28 -8.27 -8.93
N GLU A 77 -7.10 -8.82 -7.73
CA GLU A 77 -7.81 -10.02 -7.27
C GLU A 77 -9.31 -9.79 -7.03
N ILE A 78 -9.71 -8.54 -6.74
CA ILE A 78 -11.13 -8.15 -6.62
C ILE A 78 -11.74 -7.99 -8.02
N GLY A 79 -11.02 -7.33 -8.93
CA GLY A 79 -11.40 -7.17 -10.33
C GLY A 79 -10.89 -5.87 -10.96
N GLY A 80 -10.97 -5.78 -12.29
CA GLY A 80 -10.41 -4.66 -13.06
C GLY A 80 -10.97 -3.28 -12.69
N GLU A 81 -12.23 -3.19 -12.26
CA GLU A 81 -12.83 -1.93 -11.79
C GLU A 81 -12.19 -1.47 -10.46
N ALA A 82 -11.99 -2.39 -9.52
CA ALA A 82 -11.30 -2.12 -8.26
C ALA A 82 -9.84 -1.70 -8.50
N GLY A 83 -9.14 -2.39 -9.41
CA GLY A 83 -7.79 -2.00 -9.84
C GLY A 83 -7.74 -0.57 -10.39
N GLY A 84 -8.72 -0.18 -11.20
CA GLY A 84 -8.85 1.17 -11.73
C GLY A 84 -9.09 2.22 -10.63
N ILE A 85 -9.98 1.93 -9.68
CA ILE A 85 -10.27 2.81 -8.54
C ILE A 85 -9.01 3.02 -7.69
N VAL A 86 -8.33 1.93 -7.32
CA VAL A 86 -7.11 1.97 -6.51
C VAL A 86 -6.01 2.75 -7.21
N ARG A 87 -5.73 2.47 -8.49
CA ARG A 87 -4.73 3.24 -9.27
C ARG A 87 -5.06 4.73 -9.27
N LYS A 88 -6.32 5.08 -9.53
CA LYS A 88 -6.76 6.48 -9.56
C LYS A 88 -6.63 7.15 -8.19
N ALA A 89 -7.02 6.47 -7.12
CA ALA A 89 -6.90 7.01 -5.77
C ALA A 89 -5.44 7.27 -5.39
N LEU A 90 -4.55 6.31 -5.68
CA LEU A 90 -3.11 6.43 -5.42
C LEU A 90 -2.46 7.55 -6.25
N LEU A 91 -2.84 7.74 -7.51
CA LEU A 91 -2.34 8.85 -8.34
C LEU A 91 -2.75 10.24 -7.81
N ASN A 92 -3.87 10.32 -7.08
CA ASN A 92 -4.32 11.57 -6.47
C ASN A 92 -3.74 11.78 -5.06
N ALA A 93 -3.09 10.78 -4.47
CA ALA A 93 -2.56 10.88 -3.13
C ALA A 93 -1.24 11.66 -3.10
N VAL A 94 -1.22 12.74 -2.33
CA VAL A 94 -0.07 13.66 -2.20
C VAL A 94 1.14 13.03 -1.50
N ALA A 95 0.96 11.90 -0.81
CA ALA A 95 2.00 11.26 -0.02
C ALA A 95 2.96 10.36 -0.83
N LEU A 96 2.68 10.09 -2.11
CA LEU A 96 3.53 9.20 -2.91
C LEU A 96 4.77 9.92 -3.47
N PRO A 97 5.96 9.31 -3.37
CA PRO A 97 7.14 9.71 -4.13
C PRO A 97 6.88 9.72 -5.64
N HIS A 98 7.54 10.65 -6.34
CA HIS A 98 7.38 10.85 -7.77
C HIS A 98 7.67 9.58 -8.59
N ASP A 99 8.67 8.78 -8.21
CA ASP A 99 9.01 7.52 -8.88
C ASP A 99 7.90 6.48 -8.82
N ILE A 100 7.13 6.45 -7.72
CA ILE A 100 6.00 5.52 -7.58
C ILE A 100 4.82 5.98 -8.42
N ILE A 101 4.57 7.29 -8.43
CA ILE A 101 3.53 7.90 -9.30
C ILE A 101 3.86 7.60 -10.77
N ASP A 102 5.12 7.75 -11.19
CA ASP A 102 5.55 7.44 -12.53
C ASP A 102 5.35 5.94 -12.86
N ALA A 103 5.73 5.04 -11.96
CA ALA A 103 5.50 3.60 -12.12
C ALA A 103 4.00 3.25 -12.29
N LEU A 104 3.11 3.94 -11.57
CA LEU A 104 1.66 3.78 -11.71
C LEU A 104 1.14 4.26 -13.07
N LEU A 105 1.72 5.33 -13.63
CA LEU A 105 1.35 5.90 -14.92
C LEU A 105 1.85 5.05 -16.10
N THR A 106 3.09 4.56 -16.03
CA THR A 106 3.67 3.76 -17.12
C THR A 106 3.16 2.32 -17.14
N GLY A 107 2.53 1.87 -16.06
CA GLY A 107 2.09 0.48 -15.90
C GLY A 107 3.24 -0.51 -15.71
N LYS A 108 4.50 -0.06 -15.67
CA LYS A 108 5.66 -0.89 -15.43
C LYS A 108 5.85 -1.10 -13.92
N THR A 109 5.17 -2.09 -13.40
CA THR A 109 5.59 -2.77 -12.18
C THR A 109 6.65 -3.80 -12.57
N GLU A 110 7.89 -3.35 -12.80
CA GLU A 110 9.06 -4.23 -12.94
C GLU A 110 9.81 -4.31 -11.60
#